data_AF-A0A359KRZ8-F1
#
_entry.id   AF-A0A359KRZ8-F1
#
_cell.length_a   1.000
_cell.length_b   1.000
_cell.length_c   1.000
_cell.angle_alpha   90.00
_cell.angle_beta   90.00
_cell.angle_gamma   90.00
#
_symmetry.space_group_name_H-M   'P 1'
#
loop_
_entity.id
_entity.type
_entity.pdbx_description
1 polymer ?
#
loop_
_entity_poly.entity_id
_entity_poly.type
_entity_poly.pdbx_seq_one_letter_code
_entity_poly.pdbx_strand_id
1 'polypeptide(L)'
;MAAYSQGAALTNAVHETDLARWFVGRAPVSVFAEARITEPGAEVPDMISYTVTFEGGAIAAAEVVNQLPRGFPYFHMMEVLGTNGRIRATDPLMAPFTVADDRGLSQPLNFGTLLHVDSAYATELAGFVRAIREDDAVPMPAEQARGAIELSVAAVRSSQTGAPVSLPLALKEEPHVG
;
A
#
# COMPACT_ATOMS: atom_id res chain seq x y z
N MET A 1 16.99 -11.85 -9.26
CA MET A 1 17.03 -10.80 -8.23
C MET A 1 16.74 -9.49 -8.93
N ALA A 2 15.82 -8.66 -8.41
CA ALA A 2 15.50 -7.39 -9.07
C ALA A 2 16.57 -6.35 -8.73
N ALA A 3 17.14 -5.69 -9.74
CA ALA A 3 18.10 -4.59 -9.58
C ALA A 3 17.46 -3.30 -9.02
N TYR A 4 16.12 -3.29 -8.90
CA TYR A 4 15.30 -2.15 -8.49
C TYR A 4 14.17 -2.59 -7.56
N SER A 5 13.55 -1.64 -6.86
CA SER A 5 12.52 -1.84 -5.82
C SER A 5 11.19 -2.45 -6.30
N GLN A 6 11.08 -2.96 -7.53
CA GLN A 6 9.82 -3.39 -8.17
C GLN A 6 8.71 -2.31 -8.21
N GLY A 7 9.08 -1.03 -8.02
CA GLY A 7 8.20 0.12 -8.25
C GLY A 7 7.13 0.34 -7.19
N ALA A 8 5.99 0.89 -7.62
CA ALA A 8 4.87 1.26 -6.76
C ALA A 8 4.40 0.12 -5.86
N ALA A 9 4.51 -1.13 -6.31
CA ALA A 9 4.02 -2.29 -5.58
C ALA A 9 4.70 -2.54 -4.22
N LEU A 10 6.02 -2.33 -4.12
CA LEU A 10 6.76 -2.53 -2.85
C LEU A 10 7.09 -1.23 -2.13
N THR A 11 7.07 -0.10 -2.83
CA THR A 11 7.37 1.20 -2.23
C THR A 11 6.15 1.84 -1.59
N ASN A 12 4.98 1.70 -2.22
CA ASN A 12 3.75 2.38 -1.79
C ASN A 12 2.64 1.36 -1.51
N ALA A 13 2.35 0.47 -2.47
CA ALA A 13 1.23 -0.48 -2.36
C ALA A 13 1.32 -1.47 -1.18
N VAL A 14 2.50 -1.57 -0.55
CA VAL A 14 2.68 -2.37 0.67
C VAL A 14 1.80 -1.86 1.81
N HIS A 15 1.54 -0.56 1.90
CA HIS A 15 0.64 0.02 2.88
C HIS A 15 -0.80 -0.47 2.68
N GLU A 16 -1.29 -0.48 1.44
CA GLU A 16 -2.63 -0.96 1.11
C GLU A 16 -2.75 -2.47 1.31
N THR A 17 -1.69 -3.25 1.06
CA THR A 17 -1.71 -4.69 1.38
C THR A 17 -1.74 -4.96 2.88
N ASP A 18 -1.06 -4.12 3.68
CA ASP A 18 -1.10 -4.21 5.13
C ASP A 18 -2.49 -3.82 5.66
N LEU A 19 -3.03 -2.68 5.23
CA LEU A 19 -4.39 -2.23 5.59
C LEU A 19 -5.46 -3.25 5.20
N ALA A 20 -5.39 -3.83 4.00
CA ALA A 20 -6.33 -4.87 3.57
C ALA A 20 -6.29 -6.09 4.50
N ARG A 21 -5.09 -6.55 4.87
CA ARG A 21 -4.93 -7.68 5.81
C ARG A 21 -5.42 -7.31 7.20
N TRP A 22 -5.14 -6.10 7.67
CA TRP A 22 -5.55 -5.62 8.99
C TRP A 22 -7.06 -5.50 9.13
N PHE A 23 -7.73 -4.83 8.19
CA PHE A 23 -9.18 -4.62 8.24
C PHE A 23 -9.99 -5.90 7.99
N VAL A 24 -9.53 -6.77 7.08
CA VAL A 24 -10.23 -8.03 6.81
C VAL A 24 -9.99 -9.05 7.92
N GLY A 25 -8.79 -9.07 8.52
CA GLY A 25 -8.45 -9.94 9.66
C GLY A 25 -8.52 -11.44 9.34
N ARG A 26 -8.44 -11.82 8.05
CA ARG A 26 -8.42 -13.20 7.55
C ARG A 26 -7.20 -13.44 6.68
N ALA A 27 -6.86 -14.70 6.44
CA ALA A 27 -5.75 -15.02 5.55
C ALA A 27 -6.12 -14.68 4.09
N PRO A 28 -5.23 -14.02 3.32
CA PRO A 28 -5.42 -13.86 1.89
C PRO A 28 -5.22 -15.21 1.18
N VAL A 29 -6.07 -15.51 0.21
CA VAL A 29 -6.10 -16.77 -0.56
C VAL A 29 -5.53 -16.58 -1.95
N SER A 30 -5.85 -15.46 -2.60
CA SER A 30 -5.33 -15.14 -3.93
C SER A 30 -5.30 -13.65 -4.20
N VAL A 31 -4.43 -13.22 -5.11
CA VAL A 31 -4.38 -11.85 -5.62
C VAL A 31 -4.30 -11.85 -7.14
N PHE A 32 -5.10 -11.00 -7.78
CA PHE A 32 -4.95 -10.63 -9.19
C PHE A 32 -4.51 -9.16 -9.26
N ALA A 33 -3.54 -8.83 -10.11
CA ALA A 33 -3.05 -7.47 -10.25
C ALA A 33 -2.66 -7.12 -11.68
N GLU A 34 -2.73 -5.84 -12.00
CA GLU A 34 -2.13 -5.23 -13.18
C GLU A 34 -1.23 -4.07 -12.77
N ALA A 35 -0.10 -3.91 -13.44
CA ALA A 35 0.81 -2.80 -13.21
C ALA A 35 1.22 -2.16 -14.54
N ARG A 36 1.54 -0.87 -14.53
CA ARG A 36 1.99 -0.11 -15.72
C ARG A 36 3.14 0.83 -15.38
N ILE A 37 4.00 1.01 -16.37
CA ILE A 37 4.94 2.14 -16.43
C ILE A 37 4.27 3.20 -17.28
N THR A 38 3.97 4.35 -16.70
CA THR A 38 3.29 5.48 -17.34
C THR A 38 4.26 6.63 -17.63
N GLU A 39 5.35 6.76 -16.86
CA GLU A 39 6.39 7.75 -17.08
C GLU A 39 7.39 7.30 -18.17
N PRO A 40 7.60 8.09 -19.24
CA PRO A 40 8.58 7.77 -20.28
C PRO A 40 10.00 7.61 -19.71
N GLY A 41 10.63 6.46 -19.98
CA GLY A 41 12.01 6.18 -19.53
C GLY A 41 12.12 5.63 -18.11
N ALA A 42 11.02 5.44 -17.39
CA ALA A 42 11.02 4.73 -16.12
C ALA A 42 11.26 3.22 -16.32
N GLU A 43 11.90 2.58 -15.34
CA GLU A 43 12.31 1.17 -15.39
C GLU A 43 11.41 0.26 -14.53
N VAL A 44 10.59 0.85 -13.66
CA VAL A 44 9.71 0.14 -12.74
C VAL A 44 8.28 0.70 -12.81
N PRO A 45 7.24 -0.14 -12.58
CA PRO A 45 5.87 0.33 -12.60
C PRO A 45 5.62 1.45 -11.57
N ASP A 46 5.03 2.55 -12.01
CA ASP A 46 4.53 3.63 -11.15
C ASP A 46 3.04 3.49 -10.82
N MET A 47 2.34 2.57 -11.48
CA MET A 47 0.94 2.27 -11.27
C MET A 47 0.76 0.77 -10.98
N ILE A 48 -0.07 0.44 -10.00
CA ILE A 48 -0.59 -0.92 -9.77
C ILE A 48 -2.04 -0.88 -9.31
N SER A 49 -2.86 -1.78 -9.85
CA SER A 49 -4.20 -2.08 -9.35
C SER A 49 -4.30 -3.56 -9.04
N TYR A 50 -4.94 -3.91 -7.93
CA TYR A 50 -5.09 -5.31 -7.53
C TYR A 50 -6.43 -5.60 -6.86
N THR A 51 -6.79 -6.89 -6.83
CA THR A 51 -7.90 -7.44 -6.06
C THR A 51 -7.41 -8.68 -5.31
N VAL A 52 -7.67 -8.72 -4.01
CA VAL A 52 -7.31 -9.82 -3.11
C VAL A 52 -8.57 -10.53 -2.64
N THR A 53 -8.60 -11.85 -2.74
CA THR A 53 -9.62 -12.69 -2.12
C THR A 53 -9.10 -13.25 -0.82
N PHE A 54 -9.90 -13.18 0.24
CA PHE A 54 -9.57 -13.68 1.57
C PHE A 54 -10.39 -14.91 1.93
N GLU A 55 -9.95 -15.66 2.94
CA GLU A 55 -10.74 -16.73 3.54
C GLU A 55 -12.12 -16.20 3.96
N GLY A 56 -13.15 -16.99 3.69
CA GLY A 56 -14.55 -16.58 3.91
C GLY A 56 -15.13 -15.70 2.80
N GLY A 57 -14.37 -15.42 1.73
CA GLY A 57 -14.87 -14.76 0.52
C GLY A 57 -14.89 -13.23 0.58
N ALA A 58 -14.32 -12.62 1.61
CA ALA A 58 -14.10 -11.18 1.63
C ALA A 58 -13.12 -10.77 0.52
N ILE A 59 -13.33 -9.58 -0.05
CA ILE A 59 -12.52 -9.05 -1.15
C ILE A 59 -12.00 -7.68 -0.73
N ALA A 60 -10.72 -7.43 -0.99
CA ALA A 60 -10.15 -6.09 -0.95
C ALA A 60 -9.61 -5.71 -2.33
N ALA A 61 -9.63 -4.43 -2.67
CA ALA A 61 -9.03 -3.92 -3.88
C ALA A 61 -8.34 -2.58 -3.59
N ALA A 62 -7.29 -2.29 -4.34
CA ALA A 62 -6.61 -1.00 -4.26
C ALA A 62 -6.07 -0.61 -5.63
N GLU A 63 -5.88 0.70 -5.79
CA GLU A 63 -5.18 1.32 -6.92
C GLU A 63 -4.18 2.29 -6.34
N VAL A 64 -2.93 2.18 -6.79
CA VAL A 64 -1.81 2.99 -6.32
C VAL A 64 -1.13 3.57 -7.55
N VAL A 65 -1.05 4.90 -7.59
CA VAL A 65 -0.50 5.66 -8.71
C VAL A 65 0.50 6.68 -8.18
N ASN A 66 1.77 6.53 -8.55
CA ASN A 66 2.85 7.37 -8.09
C ASN A 66 3.08 8.59 -9.00
N GLN A 67 2.63 8.52 -10.25
CA GLN A 67 2.77 9.58 -11.23
C GLN A 67 1.40 10.16 -11.60
N LEU A 68 1.21 11.43 -11.27
CA LEU A 68 -0.01 12.18 -11.57
C LEU A 68 0.36 13.44 -12.37
N PRO A 69 -0.58 14.02 -13.14
CA PRO A 69 -0.32 15.26 -13.86
C PRO A 69 0.24 16.34 -12.93
N ARG A 70 1.16 17.16 -13.44
CA ARG A 70 1.77 18.24 -12.67
C ARG A 70 0.70 19.14 -12.05
N GLY A 71 0.80 19.35 -10.72
CA GLY A 71 -0.13 20.17 -9.95
C GLY A 71 -1.37 19.43 -9.45
N PHE A 72 -1.54 18.15 -9.81
CA PHE A 72 -2.60 17.32 -9.25
C PHE A 72 -2.24 16.91 -7.81
N PRO A 73 -3.15 17.02 -6.85
CA PRO A 73 -2.88 16.65 -5.46
C PRO A 73 -2.83 15.14 -5.28
N TYR A 74 -1.89 14.65 -4.48
CA TYR A 74 -1.98 13.30 -3.95
C TYR A 74 -3.14 13.23 -2.94
N PHE A 75 -3.75 12.07 -2.80
CA PHE A 75 -4.74 11.83 -1.76
C PHE A 75 -4.86 10.33 -1.54
N HIS A 76 -5.22 9.96 -0.31
CA HIS A 76 -5.51 8.60 0.09
C HIS A 76 -6.99 8.53 0.45
N MET A 77 -7.61 7.42 0.09
CA MET A 77 -8.96 7.11 0.54
C MET A 77 -9.08 5.61 0.77
N MET A 78 -9.91 5.26 1.74
CA MET A 78 -10.19 3.89 2.11
C MET A 78 -11.66 3.78 2.50
N GLU A 79 -12.30 2.69 2.09
CA GLU A 79 -13.64 2.35 2.49
C GLU A 79 -13.70 0.86 2.84
N VAL A 80 -14.30 0.55 3.99
CA VAL A 80 -14.55 -0.83 4.41
C VAL A 80 -16.06 -0.99 4.54
N LEU A 81 -16.60 -1.95 3.80
CA LEU A 81 -18.02 -2.27 3.79
C LEU A 81 -18.23 -3.62 4.48
N GLY A 82 -19.16 -3.65 5.44
CA GLY A 82 -19.59 -4.86 6.12
C GLY A 82 -21.11 -5.02 6.07
N THR A 83 -21.61 -6.09 6.67
CA THR A 83 -23.06 -6.41 6.69
C THR A 83 -23.90 -5.38 7.43
N ASN A 84 -23.31 -4.63 8.36
CA ASN A 84 -24.00 -3.66 9.22
C ASN A 84 -23.72 -2.20 8.87
N GLY A 85 -22.97 -1.93 7.78
CA GLY A 85 -22.65 -0.57 7.37
C GLY A 85 -21.27 -0.43 6.77
N ARG A 86 -20.76 0.82 6.77
CA ARG A 86 -19.48 1.17 6.17
C ARG A 86 -18.73 2.19 7.00
N ILE A 87 -17.41 2.14 6.93
CA ILE A 87 -16.52 3.21 7.37
C ILE A 87 -15.75 3.73 6.15
N ARG A 88 -15.52 5.04 6.10
CA ARG A 88 -14.75 5.68 5.04
C ARG A 88 -13.81 6.72 5.64
N ALA A 89 -12.56 6.67 5.20
CA ALA A 89 -11.55 7.68 5.48
C ALA A 89 -11.07 8.28 4.15
N THR A 90 -10.78 9.57 4.17
CA THR A 90 -10.16 10.30 3.05
C THR A 90 -9.23 11.34 3.63
N ASP A 91 -8.12 11.59 2.95
CA ASP A 91 -7.32 12.76 3.28
C ASP A 91 -8.15 14.03 3.14
N PRO A 92 -7.84 15.07 3.93
CA PRO A 92 -8.28 16.41 3.60
C PRO A 92 -7.69 16.84 2.25
N LEU A 93 -8.29 17.86 1.62
CA LEU A 93 -7.74 18.43 0.40
C LEU A 93 -6.30 18.90 0.68
N MET A 94 -5.33 18.21 0.07
CA MET A 94 -3.91 18.55 0.17
C MET A 94 -3.60 19.97 -0.32
N ALA A 95 -4.40 20.50 -1.23
CA ALA A 95 -4.30 21.88 -1.67
C ALA A 95 -5.51 22.67 -1.15
N PRO A 96 -5.48 23.15 0.11
CA PRO A 96 -6.57 23.95 0.66
C PRO A 96 -6.66 25.33 -0.01
N PHE A 97 -5.63 25.73 -0.75
CA PHE A 97 -5.58 26.96 -1.53
C PHE A 97 -5.50 26.68 -3.01
N THR A 98 -6.17 27.53 -3.78
CA THR A 98 -6.02 27.62 -5.22
C THR A 98 -5.51 29.03 -5.52
N VAL A 99 -4.37 29.12 -6.20
CA VAL A 99 -3.75 30.38 -6.62
C VAL A 99 -3.99 30.52 -8.12
N ALA A 100 -4.53 31.66 -8.55
CA ALA A 100 -4.69 32.01 -9.96
C ALA A 100 -3.92 33.30 -10.24
N ASP A 101 -2.98 33.25 -11.19
CA ASP A 101 -2.18 34.40 -11.64
C ASP A 101 -2.03 34.41 -13.17
N ASP A 102 -1.17 35.30 -13.70
CA ASP A 102 -0.87 35.42 -15.13
C ASP A 102 -0.19 34.18 -15.73
N ARG A 103 0.26 33.25 -14.89
CA ARG A 103 0.90 31.97 -15.27
C ARG A 103 -0.07 30.79 -15.18
N GLY A 104 -1.28 31.00 -14.67
CA GLY A 104 -2.36 30.01 -14.63
C GLY A 104 -2.84 29.65 -13.23
N LEU A 105 -3.44 28.46 -13.12
CA LEU A 105 -3.96 27.92 -11.87
C LEU A 105 -2.91 27.04 -11.20
N SER A 106 -2.67 27.22 -9.91
CA SER A 106 -1.82 26.35 -9.10
C SER A 106 -2.47 26.02 -7.76
N GLN A 107 -2.09 24.87 -7.21
CA GLN A 107 -2.65 24.28 -6.00
C GLN A 107 -1.48 23.90 -5.08
N PRO A 108 -0.96 24.83 -4.24
CA PRO A 108 0.18 24.53 -3.38
C PRO A 108 -0.15 23.38 -2.42
N LEU A 109 0.67 22.33 -2.48
CA LEU A 109 0.46 21.09 -1.73
C LEU A 109 0.86 21.24 -0.26
N ASN A 110 0.02 20.75 0.64
CA ASN A 110 0.24 20.65 2.07
C ASN A 110 0.31 19.18 2.49
N PHE A 111 1.54 18.69 2.71
CA PHE A 111 1.82 17.31 3.10
C PHE A 111 1.56 17.02 4.59
N GLY A 112 1.63 18.02 5.46
CA GLY A 112 1.53 17.81 6.92
C GLY A 112 0.14 17.36 7.40
N THR A 113 -0.90 17.54 6.57
CA THR A 113 -2.28 17.17 6.91
C THR A 113 -2.71 15.81 6.37
N LEU A 114 -1.81 15.07 5.73
CA LEU A 114 -2.09 13.72 5.23
C LEU A 114 -2.29 12.74 6.40
N LEU A 115 -3.22 11.80 6.24
CA LEU A 115 -3.61 10.81 7.25
C LEU A 115 -2.43 9.99 7.79
N HIS A 116 -1.38 9.79 6.98
CA HIS A 116 -0.28 8.87 7.27
C HIS A 116 1.03 9.55 7.71
N VAL A 117 1.08 10.88 7.81
CA VAL A 117 2.35 11.60 8.03
C VAL A 117 2.54 11.94 9.51
N ASP A 118 2.11 13.10 9.98
CA ASP A 118 2.68 13.64 11.23
C ASP A 118 2.30 12.84 12.50
N SER A 119 1.01 12.64 12.74
CA SER A 119 0.58 11.95 13.98
C SER A 119 0.83 10.44 13.94
N ALA A 120 0.86 9.85 12.75
CA ALA A 120 1.02 8.41 12.56
C ALA A 120 2.43 7.96 12.96
N TYR A 121 3.48 8.59 12.41
CA TYR A 121 4.86 8.28 12.76
C TYR A 121 5.17 8.54 14.23
N ALA A 122 4.66 9.65 14.78
CA ALA A 122 4.84 9.95 16.21
C ALA A 122 4.19 8.86 17.10
N THR A 123 2.99 8.38 16.71
CA THR A 123 2.28 7.32 17.43
C THR A 123 2.99 5.97 17.31
N GLU A 124 3.48 5.62 16.11
CA GLU A 124 4.24 4.40 15.86
C GLU A 124 5.53 4.36 16.71
N LEU A 125 6.34 5.43 16.65
CA LEU A 125 7.58 5.53 17.41
C LEU A 125 7.32 5.49 18.92
N ALA A 126 6.28 6.18 19.40
CA ALA A 126 5.89 6.13 20.80
C ALA A 126 5.49 4.71 21.23
N GLY A 127 4.73 4.01 20.39
CA GLY A 127 4.32 2.62 20.61
C GLY A 127 5.52 1.67 20.70
N PHE A 128 6.49 1.83 19.79
CA PHE A 128 7.73 1.05 19.80
C PHE A 128 8.59 1.31 21.05
N VAL A 129 8.82 2.59 21.39
CA VAL A 129 9.59 2.96 22.59
C VAL A 129 8.92 2.45 23.87
N ARG A 130 7.58 2.49 23.93
CA ARG A 130 6.83 1.94 25.06
C ARG A 130 7.05 0.43 25.19
N ALA A 131 6.92 -0.33 24.10
CA ALA A 131 7.15 -1.78 24.11
C ALA A 131 8.53 -2.15 24.67
N ILE A 132 9.57 -1.40 24.30
CA ILE A 132 10.93 -1.58 24.85
C ILE A 132 10.98 -1.29 26.36
N ARG A 133 10.38 -0.18 26.80
CA ARG A 133 10.45 0.25 28.21
C ARG A 133 9.67 -0.66 29.15
N GLU A 134 8.57 -1.24 28.66
CA GLU A 134 7.63 -2.03 29.44
C GLU A 134 7.84 -3.54 29.28
N ASP A 135 8.80 -3.97 28.45
CA ASP A 135 9.00 -5.38 28.07
C ASP A 135 7.72 -6.02 27.51
N ASP A 136 7.01 -5.27 26.66
CA ASP A 136 5.73 -5.65 26.05
C ASP A 136 5.90 -5.94 24.55
N ALA A 137 4.88 -6.54 23.93
CA ALA A 137 4.85 -6.80 22.50
C ALA A 137 4.88 -5.48 21.69
N VAL A 138 5.65 -5.48 20.59
CA VAL A 138 5.59 -4.37 19.64
C VAL A 138 4.21 -4.29 18.98
N PRO A 139 3.70 -3.08 18.65
CA PRO A 139 2.38 -2.93 18.05
C PRO A 139 2.20 -3.70 16.72
N MET A 140 3.28 -3.90 15.97
CA MET A 140 3.29 -4.63 14.71
C MET A 140 4.31 -5.79 14.76
N PRO A 141 3.85 -7.05 14.95
CA PRO A 141 4.71 -8.23 14.90
C PRO A 141 5.33 -8.45 13.52
N ALA A 142 6.52 -9.06 13.47
CA ALA A 142 7.26 -9.29 12.23
C ALA A 142 6.49 -10.15 11.21
N GLU A 143 5.65 -11.07 11.68
CA GLU A 143 4.80 -11.92 10.85
C GLU A 143 3.74 -11.11 10.09
N GLN A 144 3.24 -10.02 10.71
CA GLN A 144 2.32 -9.11 10.04
C GLN A 144 3.05 -8.36 8.92
N ALA A 145 4.22 -7.77 9.21
CA ALA A 145 5.03 -7.10 8.19
C ALA A 145 5.41 -8.03 7.03
N ARG A 146 5.85 -9.27 7.35
CA ARG A 146 6.16 -10.29 6.35
C ARG A 146 4.97 -10.59 5.44
N GLY A 147 3.77 -10.73 6.00
CA GLY A 147 2.60 -11.06 5.21
C GLY A 147 2.11 -9.91 4.30
N ALA A 148 2.35 -8.64 4.68
CA ALA A 148 2.09 -7.51 3.80
C ALA A 148 3.04 -7.55 2.60
N ILE A 149 4.35 -7.73 2.86
CA ILE A 149 5.36 -7.88 1.80
C ILE A 149 5.06 -9.09 0.91
N GLU A 150 4.67 -10.23 1.48
CA GLU A 150 4.31 -11.43 0.72
C GLU A 150 3.15 -11.18 -0.25
N LEU A 151 2.12 -10.46 0.20
CA LEU A 151 0.98 -10.07 -0.62
C LEU A 151 1.39 -9.09 -1.73
N SER A 152 2.24 -8.09 -1.44
CA SER A 152 2.78 -7.20 -2.48
C SER A 152 3.61 -7.94 -3.51
N VAL A 153 4.47 -8.89 -3.08
CA VAL A 153 5.26 -9.72 -4.00
C VAL A 153 4.34 -10.59 -4.86
N ALA A 154 3.26 -11.15 -4.29
CA ALA A 154 2.27 -11.91 -5.05
C ALA A 154 1.54 -11.04 -6.08
N ALA A 155 1.21 -9.78 -5.74
CA ALA A 155 0.62 -8.82 -6.67
C ALA A 155 1.58 -8.51 -7.84
N VAL A 156 2.87 -8.29 -7.57
CA VAL A 156 3.85 -8.09 -8.65
C VAL A 156 3.92 -9.32 -9.56
N ARG A 157 3.99 -10.53 -8.99
CA ARG A 157 3.97 -11.77 -9.78
C ARG A 157 2.71 -11.86 -10.64
N SER A 158 1.56 -11.55 -10.08
CA SER A 158 0.29 -11.56 -10.82
C SER A 158 0.31 -10.59 -12.01
N SER A 159 0.82 -9.38 -11.82
CA SER A 159 0.93 -8.39 -12.90
C SER A 159 1.89 -8.81 -14.02
N GLN A 160 2.91 -9.62 -13.70
CA GLN A 160 3.87 -10.12 -14.67
C GLN A 160 3.32 -11.32 -15.45
N THR A 161 2.54 -12.18 -14.78
CA THR A 161 1.99 -13.39 -15.39
C THR A 161 0.62 -13.19 -16.03
N GLY A 162 -0.08 -12.09 -15.73
CA GLY A 162 -1.45 -11.84 -16.18
C GLY A 162 -2.48 -12.81 -15.59
N ALA A 163 -2.19 -13.39 -14.43
CA ALA A 163 -3.01 -14.45 -13.83
C ALA A 163 -3.06 -14.30 -12.30
N PRO A 164 -4.13 -14.77 -11.63
CA PRO A 164 -4.20 -14.77 -10.17
C PRO A 164 -3.07 -15.62 -9.55
N VAL A 165 -2.47 -15.13 -8.48
CA VAL A 165 -1.44 -15.82 -7.69
C VAL A 165 -2.04 -16.28 -6.37
N SER A 166 -1.87 -17.56 -6.04
CA SER A 166 -2.33 -18.15 -4.77
C SER A 166 -1.38 -17.81 -3.62
N LEU A 167 -1.94 -17.71 -2.42
CA LEU A 167 -1.23 -17.46 -1.17
C LEU A 167 -1.48 -18.61 -0.16
N PRO A 168 -0.54 -18.89 0.76
CA PRO A 168 0.78 -18.27 0.87
C PRO A 168 1.70 -18.63 -0.31
N LEU A 169 2.70 -17.78 -0.58
CA LEU A 169 3.69 -18.05 -1.61
C LEU A 169 4.55 -19.24 -1.17
N ALA A 170 4.74 -20.21 -2.06
CA ALA A 170 5.68 -21.30 -1.82
C ALA A 170 7.09 -20.73 -1.56
N LEU A 171 7.69 -21.15 -0.46
CA LEU A 171 9.11 -20.91 -0.19
C LEU A 171 9.91 -21.62 -1.30
N LYS A 172 10.79 -20.90 -1.99
CA LYS A 172 11.81 -21.58 -2.79
C LYS A 172 12.78 -22.22 -1.81
N GLU A 173 12.94 -23.54 -1.86
CA GLU A 173 14.09 -24.18 -1.23
C GLU A 173 15.35 -23.62 -1.91
N GLU A 174 16.16 -22.88 -1.17
CA GLU A 174 17.52 -22.56 -1.61
C GLU A 174 18.32 -23.87 -1.59
N PRO A 175 19.05 -24.21 -2.66
CA PRO A 175 19.95 -25.36 -2.60
C PRO A 175 20.98 -25.08 -1.50
N HIS A 176 20.99 -25.92 -0.46
CA HIS A 176 22.04 -25.90 0.55
C HIS A 176 23.39 -26.06 -0.16
N VAL A 177 24.15 -24.97 -0.24
CA VAL A 177 25.56 -25.02 -0.62
C VAL A 177 26.30 -25.56 0.60
N GLY A 178 26.57 -26.87 0.58
CA GLY A 178 27.47 -27.54 1.51
C GLY A 178 28.94 -27.29 1.19
#